data_AF-A0A7C2C1C4-F1
#
_entry.id   AF-A0A7C2C1C4-F1
#
_cell.length_a   1.000
_cell.length_b   1.000
_cell.length_c   1.000
_cell.angle_alpha   90.00
_cell.angle_beta   90.00
_cell.angle_gamma   90.00
#
_symmetry.space_group_name_H-M   'P 1'
#
loop_
_entity.id
_entity.type
_entity.pdbx_description
1 polymer ?
#
loop_
_entity_poly.entity_id
_entity_poly.type
_entity_poly.pdbx_seq_one_letter_code
_entity_poly.pdbx_strand_id
1 'polypeptide(L)' 'MRLRVDPLPAEGLAYPDVVLVVDVIRATTTAAALLEAGAEALYLTAGLEAARAFKDEDVVLSGEVGGLRPPGFDLGNSPR' A
#
# COMPACT_ATOMS: atom_id res chain seq x y z
N MET A 1 -10.12 20.97 -17.91
CA MET A 1 -9.53 20.06 -16.89
C MET A 1 -9.57 20.77 -15.56
N ARG A 2 -10.02 20.11 -14.48
CA ARG A 2 -9.96 20.65 -13.11
C ARG A 2 -8.79 20.00 -12.37
N LEU A 3 -8.10 20.75 -11.51
CA LEU A 3 -7.08 20.23 -10.60
C LEU A 3 -7.59 20.43 -9.17
N ARG A 4 -7.65 19.35 -8.39
CA ARG A 4 -8.11 19.34 -6.99
C ARG A 4 -7.10 18.56 -6.17
N VAL A 5 -6.83 19.04 -4.95
CA VAL A 5 -6.04 18.33 -3.95
C VAL A 5 -6.83 18.32 -2.66
N ASP A 6 -7.06 17.14 -2.12
CA ASP A 6 -7.63 16.96 -0.78
C ASP A 6 -6.47 16.53 0.14
N PRO A 7 -6.05 17.36 1.11
CA PRO A 7 -4.88 17.07 1.94
C PRO A 7 -5.04 15.84 2.85
N LEU A 8 -6.28 15.49 3.17
CA LEU A 8 -6.64 14.35 4.00
C LEU A 8 -7.89 13.69 3.41
N PRO A 9 -8.02 12.34 3.51
CA PRO A 9 -9.26 11.67 3.19
C PRO A 9 -10.33 12.04 4.23
N ALA A 10 -11.58 12.11 3.78
CA ALA A 10 -12.74 12.27 4.64
C ALA A 10 -13.92 11.46 4.09
N GLU A 11 -14.79 11.00 4.98
CA GLU A 11 -16.03 10.36 4.57
C GLU A 11 -16.91 11.33 3.77
N GLY A 12 -17.61 10.81 2.76
CA GLY A 12 -18.49 11.60 1.90
C GLY A 12 -17.80 12.41 0.80
N LEU A 13 -16.46 12.42 0.72
CA LEU A 13 -15.77 12.97 -0.45
C LEU A 13 -16.06 12.12 -1.69
N ALA A 14 -16.37 12.80 -2.80
CA ALA A 14 -16.59 12.18 -4.10
C ALA A 14 -15.55 12.66 -5.12
N TYR A 15 -15.09 11.73 -5.95
CA TYR A 15 -14.12 11.96 -7.02
C TYR A 15 -14.77 11.55 -8.36
N PRO A 16 -15.25 12.51 -9.17
CA PRO A 16 -16.01 12.20 -10.38
C PRO A 16 -15.14 11.77 -11.58
N ASP A 17 -13.83 11.65 -11.38
CA ASP A 17 -12.82 11.41 -12.41
C ASP A 17 -11.59 10.75 -11.75
N VAL A 18 -10.38 10.98 -12.25
CA VAL A 18 -9.12 10.40 -11.74
C VAL A 18 -8.76 10.84 -10.32
N VAL A 19 -8.23 9.89 -9.53
CA VAL A 19 -7.59 10.13 -8.21
C VAL A 19 -6.15 9.64 -8.26
N LEU A 20 -5.23 10.48 -7.78
CA LEU A 20 -3.86 10.09 -7.48
C LEU A 20 -3.72 10.00 -5.96
N VAL A 21 -3.59 8.78 -5.43
CA VAL A 21 -3.38 8.54 -4.00
C VAL A 21 -1.90 8.76 -3.68
N VAL A 22 -1.60 9.50 -2.61
CA VAL A 22 -0.23 9.82 -2.20
C VAL A 22 -0.05 9.51 -0.72
N ASP A 23 0.81 8.52 -0.45
CA ASP A 23 1.42 8.27 0.85
C ASP A 23 2.93 8.06 0.61
N VAL A 24 3.63 9.18 0.51
CA VAL A 24 5.02 9.23 0.08
C VAL A 24 5.98 8.57 1.09
N ILE A 25 5.63 8.53 2.38
CA ILE A 25 6.42 7.91 3.45
C ILE A 25 5.49 6.95 4.23
N ARG A 26 5.33 5.70 3.78
CA ARG A 26 6.08 5.04 2.69
C ARG A 26 5.23 4.24 1.71
N ALA A 27 3.92 4.12 1.92
CA ALA A 27 3.13 3.09 1.24
C ALA A 27 3.13 3.23 -0.30
N THR A 28 2.85 4.40 -0.86
CA THR A 28 2.80 4.55 -2.33
C THR A 28 4.19 4.52 -2.96
N THR A 29 5.23 4.91 -2.21
CA THR A 29 6.63 4.78 -2.66
C THR A 29 7.07 3.32 -2.70
N THR A 30 6.74 2.53 -1.67
CA THR A 30 7.01 1.09 -1.64
C THR A 30 6.20 0.35 -2.70
N ALA A 31 4.95 0.73 -2.93
CA ALA A 31 4.14 0.15 -4.01
C ALA A 31 4.80 0.34 -5.38
N ALA A 32 5.24 1.57 -5.70
CA ALA A 32 5.97 1.82 -6.94
C ALA A 32 7.28 1.01 -7.01
N ALA A 33 8.03 0.93 -5.91
CA ALA A 33 9.28 0.17 -5.85
C ALA A 33 9.09 -1.34 -6.07
N LEU A 34 8.03 -1.94 -5.52
CA LEU A 34 7.72 -3.36 -5.71
C LEU A 34 7.35 -3.67 -7.15
N LEU A 35 6.55 -2.82 -7.80
CA LEU A 35 6.21 -2.98 -9.22
C LEU A 35 7.45 -2.80 -10.11
N GLU A 36 8.30 -1.82 -9.83
CA GLU A 36 9.57 -1.63 -10.53
C GLU A 36 10.50 -2.85 -10.37
N ALA A 37 10.49 -3.49 -9.19
CA ALA A 37 11.23 -4.73 -8.94
C ALA A 37 10.64 -5.97 -9.63
N GLY A 38 9.52 -5.84 -10.34
CA GLY A 38 8.90 -6.91 -11.12
C GLY A 38 7.77 -7.66 -10.41
N ALA A 39 7.18 -7.11 -9.35
CA ALA A 39 5.97 -7.67 -8.77
C ALA A 39 4.84 -7.69 -9.81
N GLU A 40 4.21 -8.85 -10.02
CA GLU A 40 3.10 -9.00 -10.99
C GLU A 40 1.87 -8.17 -10.57
N ALA A 41 1.57 -8.16 -9.28
CA ALA A 41 0.43 -7.44 -8.72
C ALA A 41 0.71 -7.01 -7.27
N LEU A 42 -0.06 -6.04 -6.79
CA LEU A 42 -0.04 -5.59 -5.39
C LEU A 42 -1.43 -5.72 -4.79
N TYR A 43 -1.49 -6.34 -3.60
CA TYR A 43 -2.73 -6.55 -2.86
C TYR A 43 -2.68 -5.62 -1.64
N LEU A 44 -3.42 -4.50 -1.71
CA LEU A 44 -3.56 -3.58 -0.58
C LEU A 44 -4.65 -4.11 0.36
N THR A 45 -4.26 -4.55 1.55
CA THR A 45 -5.17 -5.13 2.55
C THR A 45 -5.45 -4.14 3.67
N ALA A 46 -6.61 -4.26 4.32
CA ALA A 46 -7.03 -3.36 5.39
C ALA A 46 -6.23 -3.53 6.71
N GLY A 47 -5.37 -4.55 6.82
CA GLY A 47 -4.56 -4.80 8.01
C GLY A 47 -3.86 -6.16 8.00
N LEU A 48 -3.07 -6.43 9.04
CA LEU A 48 -2.19 -7.61 9.11
C LEU A 48 -2.92 -8.94 9.00
N GLU A 49 -4.09 -9.08 9.66
CA GLU A 49 -4.86 -10.32 9.63
C GLU A 49 -5.38 -10.63 8.22
N ALA A 50 -5.80 -9.61 7.48
CA ALA A 50 -6.24 -9.76 6.10
C ALA A 50 -5.07 -10.15 5.17
N ALA A 51 -3.89 -9.57 5.37
CA ALA A 51 -2.68 -9.99 4.65
C ALA A 51 -2.27 -11.43 4.98
N ARG A 52 -2.31 -11.82 6.26
CA ARG A 52 -1.96 -13.18 6.72
C ARG A 52 -2.88 -14.26 6.16
N ALA A 53 -4.09 -13.92 5.73
CA ALA A 53 -4.97 -14.86 5.05
C ALA A 53 -4.37 -15.40 3.75
N PHE A 54 -3.39 -14.71 3.15
CA PHE A 54 -2.68 -15.13 1.95
C PHE A 54 -1.36 -15.87 2.22
N LYS A 55 -0.98 -16.11 3.48
CA LYS A 55 0.35 -16.64 3.82
C LYS A 55 0.68 -18.02 3.20
N ASP A 56 -0.35 -18.80 2.87
CA ASP A 56 -0.22 -20.16 2.33
C ASP A 56 -0.33 -20.15 0.78
N GLU A 57 -0.50 -18.97 0.19
CA GLU A 57 -0.46 -18.73 -1.26
C GLU A 57 0.97 -18.40 -1.72
N ASP A 58 1.21 -18.45 -3.03
CA ASP A 58 2.51 -18.06 -3.62
C ASP A 58 2.64 -16.53 -3.72
N VAL A 59 2.77 -15.88 -2.57
CA VAL A 59 2.87 -14.42 -2.44
C VAL A 59 3.96 -13.99 -1.47
N VAL A 60 4.35 -12.72 -1.53
CA VAL A 60 5.25 -12.08 -0.57
C VAL A 60 4.45 -11.17 0.34
N LEU A 61 4.55 -11.37 1.66
CA LEU A 61 3.91 -10.51 2.65
C LEU A 61 4.80 -9.30 2.97
N SER A 62 4.32 -8.10 2.65
CA SER A 62 4.96 -6.82 2.95
C SER A 62 4.02 -5.92 3.77
N GLY A 63 4.55 -5.26 4.80
CA GLY A 63 3.75 -4.38 5.65
C GLY A 63 4.52 -3.76 6.82
N GLU A 64 3.81 -2.97 7.62
CA GLU A 64 4.36 -2.32 8.81
C GLU A 64 3.31 -2.09 9.90
N VAL A 65 3.76 -2.04 11.15
CA VAL A 65 3.04 -1.43 12.28
C VAL A 65 4.01 -0.52 13.03
N GLY A 66 3.68 0.76 13.16
CA GLY A 66 4.55 1.74 13.83
C GLY A 66 5.90 1.91 13.12
N GLY A 67 5.95 1.69 11.80
CA GLY A 67 7.13 1.76 10.96
C GLY A 67 7.97 0.48 10.91
N LEU A 68 7.63 -0.56 11.66
CA LEU A 68 8.39 -1.81 11.80
C LEU A 68 7.74 -2.97 11.07
N ARG A 69 8.56 -3.85 10.47
CA ARG A 69 8.07 -5.08 9.82
C ARG A 69 7.37 -5.98 10.86
N PRO A 70 6.12 -6.42 10.62
CA PRO A 70 5.42 -7.31 11.53
C PRO A 70 6.08 -8.71 11.59
N PRO A 71 5.98 -9.43 12.72
CA PRO A 71 6.42 -10.82 12.80
C PRO A 71 5.71 -11.70 11.77
N GLY A 72 6.49 -12.53 11.07
CA GLY A 72 6.01 -13.46 10.04
C GLY A 72 5.78 -12.83 8.66
N PHE A 73 6.09 -11.54 8.46
CA PHE A 73 6.13 -10.92 7.15
C PHE A 73 7.53 -11.03 6.55
N ASP A 74 7.61 -11.20 5.23
CA ASP A 74 8.86 -11.30 4.49
C ASP A 74 9.57 -9.95 4.44
N LEU A 75 8.82 -8.89 4.14
CA LEU A 75 9.32 -7.53 3.94
C LEU A 75 8.64 -6.53 4.87
N GLY A 76 9.37 -5.46 5.19
CA GLY A 76 8.78 -4.26 5.79
C GLY A 76 8.17 -3.35 4.72
N ASN A 77 7.73 -2.16 5.11
CA ASN A 77 7.29 -1.11 4.19
C ASN A 77 8.44 -0.15 3.76
N SER A 78 9.65 -0.70 3.60
CA SER A 78 10.82 0.04 3.08
C SER A 78 10.85 -0.11 1.56
N PRO A 79 11.02 0.98 0.77
CA PRO A 79 11.16 0.89 -0.67
C PRO A 79 12.56 0.44 -1.15
N ARG A 80 13.48 0.18 -0.21
CA ARG A 80 14.83 -0.35 -0.44
C ARG A 80 15.08 -1.56 0.43
#